data_AF-A0A2E5JX82-F1
#
_entry.id   AF-A0A2E5JX82-F1
#
_cell.length_a   1.000
_cell.length_b   1.000
_cell.length_c   1.000
_cell.angle_alpha   90.00
_cell.angle_beta   90.00
_cell.angle_gamma   90.00
#
_symmetry.space_group_name_H-M   'P 1'
#
loop_
_entity.id
_entity.type
_entity.pdbx_description
1 polymer ?
#
loop_
_entity_poly.entity_id
_entity_poly.type
_entity_poly.pdbx_seq_one_letter_code
_entity_poly.pdbx_strand_id
1 'polypeptide(L)'
;YQNKQGDKQDFVKPVIDVMRIKAKKGEKVNIRPVVEMDVKLGDLDKKVKVNLQDRSRFEYSMILGKNFLKYGALVSSDEDYVLGKKK
;
A
#
# COMPACT_ATOMS: atom_id res chain seq x y z
N TYR A 1 -7.48 0.87 -9.61
CA TYR A 1 -7.49 0.12 -8.32
C TYR A 1 -8.83 -0.57 -8.17
N GLN A 2 -8.87 -1.76 -7.56
CA GLN A 2 -10.13 -2.42 -7.18
C GLN A 2 -9.99 -2.98 -5.76
N ASN A 3 -10.99 -2.76 -4.90
CA ASN A 3 -11.02 -3.35 -3.55
C ASN A 3 -11.73 -4.73 -3.54
N LYS A 4 -11.70 -5.42 -2.39
CA LYS A 4 -12.40 -6.72 -2.22
C LYS A 4 -13.94 -6.63 -2.38
N GLN A 5 -14.52 -5.44 -2.27
CA GLN A 5 -15.95 -5.19 -2.41
C GLN A 5 -16.37 -4.95 -3.87
N GLY A 6 -15.40 -4.89 -4.79
CA GLY A 6 -15.64 -4.67 -6.22
C GLY A 6 -15.57 -3.21 -6.64
N ASP A 7 -15.38 -2.28 -5.71
CA ASP A 7 -15.27 -0.86 -6.03
C ASP A 7 -14.00 -0.60 -6.82
N LYS A 8 -14.17 0.04 -7.97
CA LYS A 8 -13.08 0.43 -8.86
C LYS A 8 -12.87 1.92 -8.78
N GLN A 9 -11.60 2.32 -8.71
CA GLN A 9 -11.22 3.72 -8.77
C GLN A 9 -9.93 3.88 -9.56
N ASP A 10 -9.93 4.85 -10.47
CA ASP A 10 -8.76 5.23 -11.24
C ASP A 10 -8.11 6.46 -10.62
N PHE A 11 -6.78 6.47 -10.68
CA PHE A 11 -5.95 7.54 -10.13
C PHE A 11 -4.92 7.95 -11.17
N VAL A 12 -4.76 9.27 -11.33
CA VAL A 12 -3.66 9.85 -12.10
C VAL A 12 -2.79 10.63 -11.13
N LYS A 13 -1.53 10.22 -10.98
CA LYS A 13 -0.57 10.82 -10.05
C LYS A 13 0.80 10.89 -10.73
N PRO A 14 1.60 11.94 -10.46
CA PRO A 14 2.97 12.02 -10.97
C PRO A 14 3.83 10.93 -10.34
N VAL A 15 4.75 10.38 -11.13
CA VAL A 15 5.81 9.50 -10.63
C VAL A 15 6.88 10.39 -9.99
N ILE A 16 7.10 10.22 -8.68
CA ILE A 16 8.02 11.06 -7.89
C ILE A 16 9.34 10.36 -7.56
N ASP A 17 9.41 9.04 -7.72
CA ASP A 17 10.61 8.23 -7.47
C ASP A 17 10.49 6.86 -8.18
N VAL A 18 11.57 6.09 -8.20
CA VAL A 18 11.61 4.71 -8.73
C VAL A 18 12.39 3.79 -7.80
N MET A 19 11.73 2.75 -7.30
CA MET A 19 12.37 1.75 -6.45
C MET A 19 12.88 0.58 -7.31
N ARG A 20 14.20 0.32 -7.25
CA ARG A 20 14.84 -0.82 -7.90
C ARG A 20 14.90 -2.01 -6.94
N ILE A 21 14.21 -3.09 -7.27
CA ILE A 21 14.30 -4.34 -6.52
C ILE A 21 15.54 -5.10 -7.02
N LYS A 22 16.44 -5.46 -6.09
CA LYS A 22 17.60 -6.28 -6.41
C LYS A 22 17.14 -7.60 -7.03
N ALA A 23 17.56 -7.85 -8.26
CA ALA A 23 17.33 -9.11 -8.96
C ALA A 23 18.27 -10.19 -8.42
N LYS A 24 17.83 -11.46 -8.41
CA LYS A 24 18.75 -12.59 -8.25
C LYS A 24 19.59 -12.74 -9.51
N LYS A 25 20.71 -13.47 -9.43
CA LYS A 25 21.59 -13.72 -10.59
C LYS A 25 20.78 -14.36 -11.73
N GLY A 26 20.70 -13.68 -12.87
CA GLY A 26 19.94 -14.12 -14.05
C GLY A 26 18.51 -13.59 -14.15
N GLU A 27 18.01 -12.84 -13.17
CA GLU A 27 16.69 -12.21 -13.22
C GLU A 27 16.75 -10.76 -13.74
N LYS A 28 15.65 -10.30 -14.37
CA LYS A 28 15.50 -8.89 -14.76
C LYS A 28 15.24 -8.04 -13.52
N VAL A 29 15.83 -6.84 -13.50
CA VAL A 29 15.56 -5.83 -12.46
C VAL A 29 14.07 -5.47 -12.48
N ASN A 30 13.42 -5.59 -11.33
CA ASN A 30 12.03 -5.17 -11.17
C ASN A 30 12.02 -3.71 -10.68
N ILE A 31 11.47 -2.81 -11.51
CA ILE A 31 11.36 -1.38 -11.22
C ILE A 31 9.92 -1.10 -10.79
N ARG A 32 9.77 -0.42 -9.65
CA ARG A 32 8.47 -0.01 -9.12
C ARG A 32 8.37 1.51 -9.10
N PRO A 33 7.47 2.12 -9.90
CA PRO A 33 7.20 3.55 -9.81
C PRO A 33 6.69 3.91 -8.42
N VAL A 34 7.06 5.09 -7.94
CA VAL A 34 6.62 5.61 -6.65
C VAL A 34 5.77 6.84 -6.88
N VAL A 35 4.60 6.88 -6.24
CA VAL A 35 3.65 8.01 -6.29
C VAL A 35 3.31 8.46 -4.88
N GLU A 36 2.84 9.70 -4.72
CA GLU A 36 2.28 10.18 -3.46
C GLU A 36 0.77 9.90 -3.40
N MET A 37 0.32 9.31 -2.29
CA MET A 37 -1.09 8.96 -2.03
C MET A 37 -1.50 9.48 -0.65
N ASP A 38 -2.71 10.02 -0.56
CA ASP A 38 -3.39 10.29 0.70
C ASP A 38 -3.99 8.96 1.21
N VAL A 39 -3.60 8.54 2.41
CA VAL A 39 -4.02 7.27 3.02
C VAL A 39 -4.65 7.54 4.38
N LYS A 40 -5.88 7.06 4.55
CA LYS A 40 -6.62 7.13 5.80
C LYS A 40 -6.78 5.75 6.45
N LEU A 41 -6.44 5.65 7.74
CA LEU A 41 -6.62 4.47 8.59
C LEU A 41 -7.18 4.90 9.95
N GLY A 42 -8.47 4.67 10.19
CA GLY A 42 -9.17 5.25 11.34
C GLY A 42 -9.07 6.78 11.31
N ASP A 43 -8.51 7.34 12.38
CA ASP A 43 -8.29 8.79 12.51
C ASP A 43 -6.95 9.26 11.92
N LEU A 44 -6.08 8.35 11.50
CA LEU A 44 -4.80 8.68 10.86
C LEU A 44 -5.02 8.98 9.37
N ASP A 45 -4.84 10.24 8.98
CA ASP A 45 -4.81 10.67 7.59
C ASP A 45 -3.42 11.24 7.25
N LYS A 46 -2.72 10.60 6.30
CA LYS A 46 -1.34 10.93 5.95
C LYS A 46 -1.06 10.76 4.46
N LYS A 47 -0.32 11.72 3.91
CA LYS A 47 0.37 11.60 2.64
C LYS A 47 1.57 10.67 2.77
N VAL A 48 1.62 9.64 1.94
CA VAL A 48 2.72 8.66 1.93
C VAL A 48 3.16 8.31 0.52
N LYS A 49 4.44 7.96 0.41
CA LYS A 49 5.02 7.40 -0.82
C LYS A 49 4.60 5.94 -0.96
N VAL A 50 3.98 5.61 -2.08
CA VAL A 50 3.48 4.26 -2.40
C VAL A 50 4.21 3.74 -3.63
N ASN A 51 4.77 2.54 -3.50
CA ASN A 51 5.41 1.83 -4.61
C ASN A 51 4.36 1.03 -5.38
N LEU A 52 4.19 1.29 -6.66
CA LEU A 52 3.23 0.62 -7.51
C LEU A 52 3.74 -0.75 -7.95
N GLN A 53 2.92 -1.77 -7.75
CA GLN A 53 3.16 -3.14 -8.16
C GLN A 53 1.81 -3.80 -8.49
N ASP A 54 1.77 -4.65 -9.51
CA ASP A 54 0.61 -5.52 -9.72
C ASP A 54 0.48 -6.51 -8.55
N ARG A 55 -0.67 -6.42 -7.86
CA ARG A 55 -1.04 -7.29 -6.74
C ARG A 55 -2.38 -8.01 -6.98
N SER A 56 -2.83 -8.11 -8.23
CA SER A 56 -4.11 -8.74 -8.61
C SER A 56 -4.30 -10.17 -8.04
N ARG A 57 -3.22 -10.92 -7.87
CA ARG A 57 -3.22 -12.29 -7.33
C ARG A 57 -3.14 -12.39 -5.80
N PHE A 58 -3.03 -11.27 -5.08
CA PHE A 58 -2.84 -11.28 -3.63
C PHE A 58 -4.14 -10.89 -2.91
N GLU A 59 -4.33 -11.47 -1.72
CA GLU A 59 -5.49 -11.15 -0.88
C GLU A 59 -5.56 -9.65 -0.52
N TYR A 60 -4.42 -9.07 -0.14
CA TYR A 60 -4.32 -7.66 0.24
C TYR A 60 -3.73 -6.84 -0.90
N SER A 61 -4.53 -5.87 -1.37
CA SER A 61 -4.18 -4.97 -2.48
C SER A 61 -3.17 -3.88 -2.10
N MET A 62 -2.99 -3.61 -0.80
CA MET A 62 -2.03 -2.64 -0.27
C MET A 62 -1.30 -3.21 0.96
N ILE A 63 -0.05 -2.79 1.15
CA ILE A 63 0.74 -3.08 2.36
C ILE A 63 1.13 -1.74 2.98
N LEU A 64 0.77 -1.54 4.25
CA LEU A 64 1.24 -0.42 5.06
C LEU A 64 2.39 -0.89 5.94
N GLY A 65 3.61 -0.45 5.62
CA GLY A 65 4.81 -0.79 6.38
C GLY A 65 5.15 0.22 7.47
N LYS A 66 6.31 0.01 8.11
CA LYS A 66 6.86 0.86 9.18
C LYS A 66 6.82 2.37 8.89
N ASN A 67 6.96 2.78 7.63
CA ASN A 67 6.95 4.19 7.23
C ASN A 67 5.59 4.87 7.44
N PHE A 68 4.49 4.11 7.39
CA PHE A 68 3.17 4.60 7.75
C PHE A 68 2.93 4.40 9.25
N LEU A 69 3.27 3.23 9.80
CA LEU A 69 3.01 2.90 11.21
C LEU A 69 3.66 3.87 12.21
N LYS A 70 4.80 4.48 11.84
CA LYS A 70 5.47 5.51 12.66
C LYS A 70 4.61 6.73 13.01
N TYR A 71 3.47 6.93 12.33
CA TYR A 71 2.53 8.01 12.63
C TYR A 71 1.61 7.73 13.83
N GLY A 72 1.91 6.71 14.63
CA GLY A 72 1.19 6.42 15.87
C GLY A 72 0.27 5.20 15.77
N ALA A 73 0.59 4.22 14.94
CA ALA A 73 -0.15 2.97 14.86
C ALA A 73 0.56 1.85 15.62
N LEU A 74 -0.19 1.13 16.47
CA LEU A 74 0.22 -0.13 17.08
C LEU A 74 -0.44 -1.28 16.30
N VAL A 75 0.27 -2.39 16.12
CA VAL A 75 -0.23 -3.57 15.41
C VAL A 75 -0.26 -4.75 16.37
N SER A 76 -1.45 -5.33 16.59
CA SER A 76 -1.61 -6.66 17.20
C SER A 76 -1.88 -7.68 16.09
N SER A 77 -1.46 -8.92 16.31
CA SER A 77 -1.76 -10.05 15.41
C SER A 77 -2.95 -10.89 15.90
N ASP A 78 -3.54 -10.53 17.04
CA ASP A 78 -4.62 -11.30 17.67
C ASP A 78 -6.01 -10.97 17.09
N GLU A 79 -6.17 -9.78 16.51
CA GLU A 79 -7.45 -9.27 16.04
C GLU A 79 -7.31 -8.57 14.68
N ASP A 80 -8.30 -8.77 13.81
CA ASP A 80 -8.44 -8.08 12.54
C ASP A 80 -9.63 -7.11 12.55
N TYR A 81 -9.59 -6.09 11.69
CA TYR A 81 -10.69 -5.12 11.47
C TYR A 81 -11.11 -4.27 12.67
N VAL A 82 -10.21 -4.01 13.63
CA VAL A 82 -10.48 -3.24 14.86
C VAL A 82 -10.90 -1.77 14.65
N LEU A 83 -10.56 -1.17 13.49
CA LEU A 83 -10.90 0.21 13.13
C LEU A 83 -12.09 0.31 12.16
N GLY A 84 -12.63 -0.82 11.72
CA GLY A 84 -13.80 -0.86 10.83
C GLY A 84 -15.10 -0.66 11.60
N LYS A 85 -16.21 -0.43 10.88
CA LYS A 85 -17.53 -0.57 11.50
C LYS A 85 -17.66 -2.02 12.02
N LYS A 86 -17.93 -2.19 13.32
CA LYS A 86 -18.41 -3.47 13.85
C LYS A 86 -19.59 -3.93 12.97
N LYS A 87 -19.52 -5.16 12.48
CA LYS A 87 -20.70 -5.82 11.91
C LYS A 87 -21.78 -5.95 12.97
#